data_AF-S6U544-F1
#
_entry.id   AF-S6U544-F1
#
_cell.length_a   1.000
_cell.length_b   1.000
_cell.length_c   1.000
_cell.angle_alpha   90.00
_cell.angle_beta   90.00
_cell.angle_gamma   90.00
#
_symmetry.space_group_name_H-M   'P 1'
#
loop_
_entity.id
_entity.type
_entity.pdbx_description
1 polymer ?
#
loop_
_entity_poly.entity_id
_entity_poly.type
_entity_poly.pdbx_seq_one_letter_code
_entity_poly.pdbx_strand_id
1 'polypeptide(L)'
;QPRKRSFGPWMLRAFDVLATFKFLRGTAFDPFGRSLERKQERALIDRYVGDVELILQHLQTQNRHTALSLARLPEKIRGYGHIKEAAMNAAALQADILRKSLESGEALAPKLYEVAA
;
A
#
# COMPACT_ATOMS: atom_id res chain seq x y z
N GLN A 1 -19.99 -5.35 -1.58
CA GLN A 1 -19.58 -4.99 -2.95
C GLN A 1 -20.36 -3.75 -3.41
N PRO A 2 -19.76 -2.85 -4.20
CA PRO A 2 -20.44 -1.65 -4.68
C PRO A 2 -21.59 -2.04 -5.63
N ARG A 3 -22.79 -1.49 -5.39
CA ARG A 3 -23.95 -1.67 -6.28
C ARG A 3 -23.83 -0.65 -7.41
N LYS A 4 -24.05 -1.09 -8.65
CA LYS A 4 -24.11 -0.17 -9.81
C LYS A 4 -25.26 0.82 -9.61
N ARG A 5 -24.99 2.11 -9.83
CA ARG A 5 -25.97 3.19 -9.75
C ARG A 5 -25.74 4.13 -10.93
N SER A 6 -26.83 4.58 -11.55
CA SER A 6 -26.79 5.59 -12.60
C SER A 6 -26.93 6.97 -11.97
N PHE A 7 -26.17 7.93 -12.47
CA PHE A 7 -26.22 9.32 -12.04
C PHE A 7 -26.49 10.19 -13.26
N GLY A 8 -27.36 11.20 -13.10
CA GLY A 8 -27.71 12.12 -14.17
C GLY A 8 -26.61 13.15 -14.47
N PRO A 9 -26.79 13.99 -15.50
CA PRO A 9 -25.80 15.00 -15.93
C PRO A 9 -25.35 15.97 -14.82
N TRP A 10 -26.18 16.16 -13.79
CA TRP A 10 -25.86 16.99 -12.62
C TRP A 10 -24.57 16.58 -11.89
N MET A 11 -24.18 15.29 -11.98
CA MET A 11 -22.98 14.76 -11.33
C MET A 11 -21.71 15.46 -11.81
N LEU A 12 -21.61 15.81 -13.09
CA LEU A 12 -20.43 16.51 -13.63
C LEU A 12 -20.28 17.89 -12.99
N ARG A 13 -21.39 18.62 -12.83
CA ARG A 13 -21.41 19.93 -12.15
C ARG A 13 -21.04 19.81 -10.67
N ALA A 14 -21.49 18.74 -10.01
CA ALA A 14 -21.08 18.46 -8.65
C ALA A 14 -19.57 18.18 -8.54
N PHE A 15 -18.97 17.48 -9.50
CA PHE A 15 -17.52 17.26 -9.55
C PHE A 15 -16.73 18.54 -9.81
N ASP A 16 -17.24 19.47 -10.63
CA ASP A 16 -16.62 20.79 -10.83
C ASP A 16 -16.52 21.57 -9.52
N VAL A 17 -17.61 21.60 -8.75
CA VAL A 17 -17.61 22.22 -7.41
C VAL A 17 -16.69 21.47 -6.46
N LEU A 18 -16.71 20.13 -6.46
CA LEU A 18 -15.84 19.35 -5.61
C LEU A 18 -14.34 19.60 -5.90
N ALA A 19 -14.00 19.89 -7.16
CA ALA A 19 -12.62 20.16 -7.58
C ALA A 19 -12.06 21.45 -6.97
N THR A 20 -12.89 22.46 -6.69
CA THR A 20 -12.43 23.70 -6.02
C THR A 20 -12.02 23.43 -4.57
N PHE A 21 -12.62 22.43 -3.93
CA PHE A 21 -12.27 21.98 -2.58
C PHE A 21 -11.07 21.01 -2.53
N LYS A 22 -10.30 20.86 -3.62
CA LYS A 22 -9.10 20.00 -3.63
C LYS A 22 -8.08 20.34 -2.53
N PHE A 23 -8.05 21.59 -2.06
CA PHE A 23 -7.16 22.03 -0.99
C PHE A 23 -7.50 21.41 0.37
N LEU A 24 -8.72 20.89 0.57
CA LEU A 24 -9.09 20.18 1.78
C LEU A 24 -8.46 18.79 1.88
N ARG A 25 -7.97 18.23 0.76
CA ARG A 25 -7.37 16.88 0.74
C ARG A 25 -6.18 16.81 1.70
N GLY A 26 -6.16 15.77 2.53
CA GLY A 26 -5.10 15.59 3.53
C GLY A 26 -5.22 16.49 4.77
N THR A 27 -6.23 17.37 4.84
CA THR A 27 -6.52 18.17 6.03
C THR A 27 -7.53 17.47 6.94
N ALA A 28 -7.71 17.98 8.18
CA ALA A 28 -8.72 17.49 9.11
C ALA A 28 -10.18 17.63 8.59
N PHE A 29 -10.39 18.52 7.61
CA PHE A 29 -11.66 18.80 6.95
C PHE A 29 -11.88 18.00 5.67
N ASP A 30 -11.02 17.02 5.36
CA ASP A 30 -11.22 16.12 4.22
C ASP A 30 -12.37 15.13 4.49
N PRO A 31 -13.54 15.26 3.84
CA PRO A 31 -14.67 14.36 4.08
C PRO A 31 -14.36 12.92 3.60
N PHE A 32 -13.46 12.75 2.63
CA PHE A 32 -13.05 11.44 2.13
C PHE A 32 -11.85 10.88 2.91
N GLY A 33 -11.13 11.74 3.62
CA GLY A 33 -9.95 11.35 4.38
C GLY A 33 -10.25 10.39 5.53
N ARG A 34 -11.48 10.36 6.06
CA ARG A 34 -11.83 9.50 7.20
C ARG A 34 -12.30 8.10 6.82
N SER A 35 -12.41 7.79 5.53
CA SER A 35 -12.79 6.44 5.08
C SER A 35 -11.78 5.40 5.54
N LEU A 36 -12.25 4.15 5.75
CA LEU A 36 -11.39 3.05 6.14
C LEU A 36 -10.27 2.83 5.11
N GLU A 37 -10.61 2.83 3.82
CA GLU A 37 -9.65 2.66 2.73
C GLU A 37 -8.55 3.74 2.77
N ARG A 38 -8.91 5.02 2.94
CA ARG A 38 -7.92 6.13 2.98
C ARG A 38 -7.03 6.08 4.21
N LYS A 39 -7.55 5.64 5.35
CA LYS A 39 -6.73 5.41 6.55
C LYS A 39 -5.72 4.30 6.31
N GLN A 40 -6.15 3.18 5.72
CA GLN A 40 -5.29 2.04 5.42
C GLN A 40 -4.21 2.38 4.39
N GLU A 41 -4.54 3.16 3.35
CA GLU A 41 -3.57 3.64 2.36
C GLU A 41 -2.48 4.53 2.98
N ARG A 42 -2.86 5.46 3.87
CA ARG A 42 -1.86 6.30 4.55
C ARG A 42 -0.97 5.49 5.48
N ALA A 43 -1.58 4.59 6.27
CA ALA A 43 -0.81 3.67 7.10
C ALA A 43 0.10 2.73 6.28
N LEU A 44 -0.21 2.48 5.00
CA LEU A 44 0.67 1.72 4.11
C LEU A 44 1.93 2.51 3.74
N ILE A 45 1.80 3.83 3.52
CA ILE A 45 2.94 4.72 3.26
C ILE A 45 3.87 4.72 4.48
N ASP A 46 3.32 4.96 5.68
CA ASP A 46 4.12 5.01 6.90
C ASP A 46 4.85 3.69 7.17
N ARG A 47 4.17 2.55 6.95
CA ARG A 47 4.78 1.22 7.05
C ARG A 47 5.90 1.01 6.04
N TYR A 48 5.73 1.46 4.80
CA TYR A 48 6.77 1.34 3.79
C TYR A 48 8.00 2.18 4.13
N VAL A 49 7.80 3.41 4.62
CA VAL A 49 8.91 4.24 5.11
C VAL A 49 9.66 3.53 6.24
N GLY A 50 8.94 2.97 7.21
CA GLY A 50 9.54 2.17 8.29
C GLY A 50 10.27 0.93 7.77
N ASP A 51 9.76 0.26 6.74
CA ASP A 51 10.43 -0.88 6.11
C ASP A 51 11.75 -0.46 5.43
N VAL A 52 11.76 0.70 4.78
CA VAL A 52 12.98 1.26 4.16
C VAL A 52 14.00 1.63 5.24
N GLU A 53 13.57 2.24 6.34
CA GLU A 53 14.45 2.53 7.49
C GLU A 53 15.04 1.25 8.09
N LEU A 54 14.23 0.21 8.29
CA LEU A 54 14.68 -1.11 8.76
C LEU A 54 15.72 -1.72 7.80
N ILE A 55 15.47 -1.62 6.49
CA ILE A 55 16.43 -2.06 5.47
C ILE A 55 17.75 -1.32 5.62
N LEU A 56 17.74 0.00 5.74
CA LEU A 56 18.96 0.78 5.88
C LEU A 56 19.77 0.40 7.14
N GLN A 57 19.10 -0.02 8.21
CA GLN A 57 19.74 -0.44 9.47
C GLN A 57 20.33 -1.85 9.42
N HIS A 58 19.67 -2.79 8.73
CA HIS A 58 20.00 -4.22 8.77
C HIS A 58 20.57 -4.77 7.46
N LEU A 59 20.74 -3.95 6.43
CA LEU A 59 21.27 -4.42 5.14
C LEU A 59 22.72 -4.91 5.25
N GLN A 60 22.93 -6.13 4.78
CA GLN A 60 24.20 -6.83 4.71
C GLN A 60 24.33 -7.50 3.34
N THR A 61 25.54 -7.92 2.98
CA THR A 61 25.79 -8.57 1.67
C THR A 61 24.95 -9.83 1.48
N GLN A 62 24.77 -10.62 2.55
CA GLN A 62 24.05 -11.90 2.52
C GLN A 62 22.53 -11.76 2.45
N ASN A 63 21.94 -10.67 2.96
CA ASN A 63 20.49 -10.49 3.05
C ASN A 63 19.93 -9.48 2.02
N ARG A 64 20.76 -9.03 1.07
CA ARG A 64 20.38 -8.07 0.02
C ARG A 64 19.10 -8.48 -0.72
N HIS A 65 18.91 -9.78 -0.93
CA HIS A 65 17.74 -10.32 -1.60
C HIS A 65 16.46 -10.19 -0.75
N THR A 66 16.54 -10.45 0.55
CA THR A 66 15.44 -10.22 1.49
C THR A 66 15.05 -8.75 1.54
N ALA A 67 16.04 -7.85 1.64
CA ALA A 67 15.81 -6.41 1.63
C ALA A 67 15.12 -5.94 0.34
N LEU A 68 15.60 -6.39 -0.82
CA LEU A 68 14.98 -6.07 -2.11
C LEU A 68 13.54 -6.60 -2.21
N SER A 69 13.29 -7.81 -1.70
CA SER A 69 11.96 -8.42 -1.70
C SER A 69 10.98 -7.61 -0.84
N LEU A 70 11.42 -7.14 0.32
CA LEU A 70 10.63 -6.28 1.20
C LEU A 70 10.31 -4.94 0.53
N ALA A 71 11.32 -4.30 -0.08
CA ALA A 71 11.16 -3.04 -0.79
C ALA A 71 10.20 -3.11 -2.00
N ARG A 72 10.07 -4.28 -2.63
CA ARG A 72 9.19 -4.52 -3.79
C ARG A 72 7.75 -4.88 -3.43
N LEU A 73 7.43 -5.18 -2.16
CA LEU A 73 6.06 -5.56 -1.77
C LEU A 73 4.97 -4.57 -2.19
N PRO A 74 5.17 -3.24 -2.10
CA PRO A 74 4.15 -2.28 -2.54
C PRO A 74 3.75 -2.45 -4.01
N GLU A 75 4.64 -2.93 -4.88
CA GLU A 75 4.37 -3.14 -6.30
C GLU A 75 3.30 -4.20 -6.56
N LYS A 76 3.08 -5.10 -5.58
CA LYS A 76 2.05 -6.16 -5.63
C LYS A 76 0.67 -5.66 -5.19
N ILE A 77 0.59 -4.50 -4.55
CA ILE A 77 -0.67 -3.93 -4.05
C ILE A 77 -1.31 -3.13 -5.16
N ARG A 78 -2.17 -3.79 -5.96
CA ARG A 78 -2.85 -3.20 -7.11
C ARG A 78 -4.36 -3.41 -7.04
N GLY A 79 -5.08 -2.70 -7.91
CA GLY A 79 -6.54 -2.78 -8.02
C GLY A 79 -7.28 -1.87 -7.05
N TYR A 80 -8.59 -2.11 -6.90
CA TYR A 80 -9.50 -1.25 -6.14
C TYR A 80 -10.41 -2.06 -5.21
N GLY A 81 -10.89 -1.42 -4.14
CA GLY A 81 -11.77 -2.03 -3.14
C GLY A 81 -11.22 -3.35 -2.60
N HIS A 82 -12.08 -4.38 -2.58
CA HIS A 82 -11.76 -5.72 -2.06
C HIS A 82 -10.52 -6.39 -2.70
N ILE A 83 -10.21 -6.12 -3.98
CA ILE A 83 -9.01 -6.67 -4.63
C ILE A 83 -7.75 -6.09 -3.98
N LYS A 84 -7.75 -4.78 -3.76
CA LYS A 84 -6.65 -4.08 -3.10
C LYS A 84 -6.52 -4.51 -1.64
N GLU A 85 -7.63 -4.62 -0.92
CA GLU A 85 -7.64 -5.08 0.48
C GLU A 85 -7.04 -6.48 0.63
N ALA A 86 -7.42 -7.43 -0.25
CA ALA A 86 -6.84 -8.77 -0.25
C ALA A 86 -5.33 -8.75 -0.54
N ALA A 87 -4.90 -7.96 -1.54
CA ALA A 87 -3.48 -7.79 -1.86
C ALA A 87 -2.70 -7.15 -0.70
N MET A 88 -3.28 -6.17 0.00
CA MET A 88 -2.68 -5.54 1.18
C MET A 88 -2.48 -6.55 2.32
N ASN A 89 -3.47 -7.40 2.58
CA ASN A 89 -3.38 -8.42 3.63
C ASN A 89 -2.30 -9.46 3.30
N ALA A 90 -2.25 -9.93 2.05
CA ALA A 90 -1.21 -10.86 1.60
C ALA A 90 0.20 -10.23 1.69
N ALA A 91 0.33 -8.97 1.27
CA ALA A 91 1.60 -8.25 1.36
C ALA A 91 2.03 -8.02 2.81
N ALA A 92 1.11 -7.74 3.73
CA ALA A 92 1.41 -7.56 5.15
C ALA A 92 2.00 -8.84 5.77
N LEU A 93 1.40 -10.01 5.49
CA LEU A 93 1.93 -11.30 5.93
C LEU A 93 3.33 -11.56 5.37
N GLN A 94 3.55 -11.25 4.09
CA GLN A 94 4.86 -11.41 3.47
C GLN A 94 5.89 -10.44 4.08
N ALA A 95 5.48 -9.20 4.39
CA ALA A 95 6.34 -8.21 5.01
C ALA A 95 6.82 -8.67 6.40
N ASP A 96 5.93 -9.21 7.24
CA ASP A 96 6.29 -9.67 8.59
C ASP A 96 7.35 -10.78 8.57
N ILE A 97 7.27 -11.70 7.60
CA ILE A 97 8.27 -12.75 7.41
C ILE A 97 9.61 -12.15 6.98
N LEU A 98 9.59 -11.23 6.01
CA LEU A 98 10.80 -10.62 5.48
C LEU A 98 11.49 -9.70 6.49
N ARG A 99 10.74 -8.95 7.31
CA ARG A 99 11.29 -8.14 8.41
C ARG A 99 12.06 -9.01 9.40
N LYS A 100 11.46 -10.10 9.88
CA LYS A 100 12.10 -11.04 10.80
C LYS A 100 13.37 -11.66 10.22
N SER A 101 13.32 -12.06 8.96
CA SER A 101 14.49 -12.59 8.24
C SER A 101 15.60 -11.55 8.08
N LEU A 102 15.23 -10.28 7.87
CA LEU A 102 16.19 -9.19 7.74
C LEU A 102 16.89 -8.88 9.07
N GLU A 103 16.13 -8.87 10.17
CA GLU A 103 16.63 -8.67 11.53
C GLU A 103 17.54 -9.82 11.99
N SER A 104 17.19 -11.08 11.66
CA SER A 104 18.01 -12.25 12.02
C SER A 104 19.27 -12.40 11.17
N GLY A 105 19.38 -11.67 10.05
CA GLY A 105 20.46 -11.80 9.07
C GLY A 105 20.40 -13.11 8.26
N GLU A 106 19.36 -13.93 8.46
CA GLU A 106 19.15 -15.15 7.68
C GLU A 106 18.64 -14.77 6.30
N ALA A 107 19.33 -15.25 5.27
CA ALA A 107 18.78 -15.23 3.92
C ALA A 107 17.70 -16.30 3.82
N LEU A 108 16.45 -16.00 4.22
CA LEU A 108 15.35 -16.69 3.56
C LEU A 108 15.54 -16.35 2.07
N ALA A 109 15.63 -17.37 1.23
CA ALA A 109 15.52 -17.17 -0.20
C ALA A 109 14.01 -17.16 -0.52
N PRO A 110 13.26 -16.04 -0.41
CA PRO A 110 11.94 -16.02 -1.00
C PRO A 110 12.16 -16.26 -2.49
N LYS A 111 11.54 -17.32 -3.02
CA LYS A 111 11.58 -17.68 -4.43
C LYS A 111 11.37 -16.41 -5.27
N LEU A 112 12.45 -15.92 -5.87
CA LEU A 112 12.39 -14.85 -6.85
C LEU A 112 11.63 -15.40 -8.04
N TYR A 113 10.67 -14.63 -8.55
CA TYR A 113 9.91 -14.92 -9.75
C TYR A 113 8.81 -16.00 -9.57
N GLU A 114 7.62 -15.54 -9.20
CA GLU A 114 6.46 -15.80 -10.06
C GLU A 114 5.98 -14.41 -10.48
N VAL A 115 6.53 -13.93 -11.60
CA VAL A 115 5.87 -12.89 -12.38
C VAL A 115 4.62 -13.59 -12.90
N ALA A 116 3.47 -13.33 -12.27
CA ALA A 116 2.20 -13.78 -12.78
C ALA A 116 2.05 -13.22 -14.20
N ALA A 117 2.19 -14.10 -15.19
CA ALA A 117 1.72 -13.92 -16.55
C ALA A 117 0.24 -14.30 -16.62
#